data_AF-A0AA39XAU8-F1
#
_entry.id   AF-A0AA39XAU8-F1
#
_cell.length_a   1.000
_cell.length_b   1.000
_cell.length_c   1.000
_cell.angle_alpha   90.00
_cell.angle_beta   90.00
_cell.angle_gamma   90.00
#
_symmetry.space_group_name_H-M   'P 1'
#
loop_
_entity.id
_entity.type
_entity.pdbx_description
1 polymer ?
#
loop_
_entity_poly.entity_id
_entity_poly.type
_entity_poly.pdbx_seq_one_letter_code
_entity_poly.pdbx_strand_id
1 'polypeptide(L)'
;MPVLLPSSLLSNLSNHHAPTDLLALSTRALNSTEDALQVVCAWPVSGQYGIGSRILYYVLVAASVFGRRQNWLRGPCLVAALIFPAVAALHGIVLAATHVQGAIDMDIYGAFQFCSIGILAAPATARLSSTYFNEPGRNSIFLWTGLVLAGLLSLTVEFYRSEASPCERIGDSVNYTLNSFLTDDQSAYPELSPCLPRCSVDDGPFSPMRQGSAKDIYIIPAPTRLTFGTCTLLAAACCIPALLSLAFIWIKIIETNWSTMTRFSGGGEDDTGSKQEQPALDTPIEGTNITVGGIRSVNSLVKKLLGAVEIPVFGGAVIAILALGEMNFFTAQISYQTEPIASVGQWAPIAGTTIAALGSLYLL
;
A
#
# COMPACT_ATOMS: atom_id res chain seq x y z
N MET A 1 -45.73 -39.18 9.44
CA MET A 1 -45.21 -38.51 10.66
C MET A 1 -45.00 -39.59 11.70
N PRO A 2 -43.85 -39.72 12.39
CA PRO A 2 -42.88 -38.67 12.73
C PRO A 2 -41.47 -38.87 12.12
N VAL A 3 -40.69 -37.82 12.31
CA VAL A 3 -39.30 -37.52 11.92
C VAL A 3 -38.33 -38.13 12.94
N LEU A 4 -37.12 -38.54 12.52
CA LEU A 4 -35.83 -38.37 13.23
C LEU A 4 -34.66 -38.65 12.26
N LEU A 5 -33.67 -37.74 12.25
CA LEU A 5 -32.53 -37.64 11.31
C LEU A 5 -31.47 -38.76 11.47
N PRO A 6 -30.70 -39.13 10.41
CA PRO A 6 -29.48 -39.91 10.55
C PRO A 6 -28.19 -39.06 10.37
N SER A 7 -27.43 -38.93 11.47
CA SER A 7 -26.00 -39.29 11.61
C SER A 7 -24.99 -39.08 10.47
N SER A 8 -25.07 -37.99 9.69
CA SER A 8 -24.08 -37.67 8.62
C SER A 8 -23.00 -36.67 9.01
N LEU A 9 -22.81 -36.35 10.30
CA LEU A 9 -21.92 -35.26 10.75
C LEU A 9 -20.64 -35.69 11.46
N LEU A 10 -20.26 -36.98 11.42
CA LEU A 10 -19.08 -37.48 12.16
C LEU A 10 -18.07 -38.29 11.32
N SER A 11 -18.04 -38.13 10.00
CA SER A 11 -17.07 -38.82 9.13
C SER A 11 -16.13 -37.91 8.34
N ASN A 12 -16.15 -36.59 8.54
CA ASN A 12 -15.38 -35.66 7.69
C ASN A 12 -14.20 -34.94 8.38
N LEU A 13 -13.65 -35.52 9.45
CA LEU A 13 -12.53 -34.94 10.21
C LEU A 13 -11.28 -35.82 10.26
N SER A 14 -11.12 -36.73 9.30
CA SER A 14 -9.87 -37.50 9.17
C SER A 14 -9.52 -37.66 7.70
N ASN A 15 -8.73 -36.72 7.18
CA ASN A 15 -7.75 -36.92 6.11
C ASN A 15 -6.96 -35.61 5.87
N HIS A 16 -6.04 -35.31 6.77
CA HIS A 16 -4.91 -34.43 6.46
C HIS A 16 -3.84 -35.26 5.73
N HIS A 17 -3.72 -35.11 4.42
CA HIS A 17 -2.55 -35.50 3.62
C HIS A 17 -2.09 -34.27 2.82
N ALA A 18 -1.22 -33.47 3.44
CA ALA A 18 -0.52 -32.37 2.80
C ALA A 18 0.99 -32.65 2.93
N PRO A 19 1.55 -33.48 2.03
CA PRO A 19 2.82 -33.09 1.40
C PRO A 19 2.94 -33.48 -0.08
N THR A 20 1.97 -34.17 -0.67
CA THR A 20 2.06 -34.70 -2.04
C THR A 20 1.74 -33.67 -3.11
N ASP A 21 0.90 -32.67 -2.82
CA ASP A 21 0.52 -31.64 -3.80
C ASP A 21 1.64 -30.61 -4.08
N LEU A 22 2.52 -30.36 -3.11
CA LEU A 22 3.68 -29.46 -3.29
C LEU A 22 4.76 -30.08 -4.18
N LEU A 23 4.98 -31.39 -4.05
CA LEU A 23 5.89 -32.11 -4.95
C LEU A 23 5.31 -32.24 -6.36
N ALA A 24 3.99 -32.45 -6.49
CA ALA A 24 3.31 -32.48 -7.79
C ALA A 24 3.38 -31.12 -8.52
N LEU A 25 3.27 -30.00 -7.80
CA LEU A 25 3.45 -28.66 -8.35
C LEU A 25 4.90 -28.43 -8.81
N SER A 26 5.88 -28.95 -8.07
CA SER A 26 7.30 -28.85 -8.42
C SER A 26 7.71 -29.76 -9.58
N THR A 27 7.09 -30.94 -9.75
CA THR A 27 7.34 -31.82 -10.91
C THR A 27 6.63 -31.35 -12.18
N ARG A 28 5.53 -30.58 -12.09
CA ARG A 28 4.95 -29.91 -13.28
C ARG A 28 5.88 -28.84 -13.85
N ALA A 29 6.68 -28.19 -13.01
CA ALA A 29 7.68 -27.22 -13.43
C ALA A 29 8.91 -27.84 -14.12
N LEU A 30 9.06 -29.17 -14.13
CA LEU A 30 10.22 -29.88 -14.68
C LEU A 30 9.94 -30.62 -16.01
N ASN A 31 8.69 -30.62 -16.49
CA ASN A 31 8.33 -31.08 -17.85
C ASN A 31 8.02 -29.87 -18.73
N SER A 32 9.05 -29.07 -19.02
CA SER A 32 8.98 -27.97 -19.96
C SER A 32 8.85 -28.50 -21.40
N THR A 33 7.62 -28.65 -21.88
CA THR A 33 7.32 -28.01 -23.17
C THR A 33 7.69 -26.54 -23.01
N GLU A 34 8.52 -26.00 -23.91
CA GLU A 34 9.01 -24.61 -23.90
C GLU A 34 8.01 -23.65 -23.24
N ASP A 35 8.37 -23.08 -22.08
CA ASP A 35 7.46 -22.31 -21.22
C ASP A 35 6.96 -21.09 -22.01
N ALA A 36 5.66 -21.08 -22.36
CA ALA A 36 5.07 -20.07 -23.23
C ALA A 36 5.24 -18.67 -22.62
N LEU A 37 5.69 -17.71 -23.43
CA LEU A 37 5.93 -16.34 -22.99
C LEU A 37 4.64 -15.72 -22.44
N GLN A 38 4.64 -15.33 -21.17
CA GLN A 38 3.50 -14.66 -20.57
C GLN A 38 3.48 -13.18 -20.98
N VAL A 39 2.36 -12.74 -21.52
CA VAL A 39 2.15 -11.38 -22.02
C VAL A 39 0.88 -10.77 -21.43
N VAL A 40 0.83 -9.45 -21.41
CA VAL A 40 -0.33 -8.67 -20.97
C VAL A 40 -0.64 -7.57 -21.98
N CYS A 41 -1.93 -7.30 -22.16
CA CYS A 41 -2.40 -6.09 -22.81
C CYS A 41 -2.45 -4.98 -21.75
N ALA A 42 -1.72 -3.89 -21.94
CA ALA A 42 -1.54 -2.91 -20.87
C ALA A 42 -1.47 -1.47 -21.35
N TRP A 43 -2.05 -0.57 -20.55
CA TRP A 43 -1.79 0.86 -20.65
C TRP A 43 -0.51 1.21 -19.90
N PRO A 44 0.37 2.04 -20.49
CA PRO A 44 1.65 2.38 -19.87
C PRO A 44 1.46 3.18 -18.59
N VAL A 45 2.48 3.12 -17.72
CA VAL A 45 2.51 3.90 -16.49
C VAL A 45 2.38 5.39 -16.82
N SER A 46 1.40 6.04 -16.21
CA SER A 46 1.14 7.46 -16.40
C SER A 46 2.23 8.33 -15.81
N GLY A 47 2.33 9.57 -16.29
CA GLY A 47 3.31 10.53 -15.81
C GLY A 47 3.23 10.80 -14.29
N GLN A 48 2.05 10.61 -13.69
CA GLN A 48 1.84 10.76 -12.25
C GLN A 48 2.71 9.81 -11.41
N TYR A 49 3.04 8.63 -11.94
CA TYR A 49 3.90 7.64 -11.28
C TYR A 49 5.26 7.50 -11.97
N GLY A 50 5.59 8.45 -12.85
CA GLY A 50 6.91 8.55 -13.45
C GLY A 50 8.01 8.87 -12.44
N ILE A 51 9.25 8.76 -12.91
CA ILE A 51 10.45 8.89 -12.08
C ILE A 51 10.51 10.22 -11.30
N GLY A 52 10.03 11.33 -11.88
CA GLY A 52 10.03 12.64 -11.22
C GLY A 52 9.16 12.65 -9.97
N SER A 53 7.90 12.24 -10.12
CA SER A 53 6.93 12.14 -9.01
C SER A 53 7.38 11.14 -7.94
N ARG A 54 7.97 10.00 -8.35
CA ARG A 54 8.49 8.97 -7.43
C ARG A 54 9.64 9.49 -6.58
N ILE A 55 10.68 10.07 -7.20
CA ILE A 55 11.82 10.64 -6.48
C ILE A 55 11.36 11.75 -5.53
N LEU A 56 10.50 12.65 -6.01
CA LEU A 56 9.95 13.73 -5.19
C LEU A 56 9.24 13.17 -3.96
N TYR A 57 8.39 12.16 -4.14
CA TYR A 57 7.69 11.51 -3.04
C TYR A 57 8.66 10.90 -2.02
N TYR A 58 9.71 10.20 -2.45
CA TYR A 58 10.70 9.63 -1.52
C TYR A 58 11.45 10.69 -0.74
N VAL A 59 11.85 11.77 -1.41
CA VAL A 59 12.51 12.91 -0.77
C VAL A 59 11.58 13.56 0.25
N LEU A 60 10.30 13.73 -0.07
CA LEU A 60 9.31 14.29 0.84
C LEU A 60 9.09 13.40 2.07
N VAL A 61 8.94 12.08 1.89
CA VAL A 61 8.83 11.13 3.01
C VAL A 61 10.08 11.18 3.88
N ALA A 62 11.27 11.14 3.28
CA ALA A 62 12.53 11.24 4.02
C ALA A 62 12.63 12.58 4.78
N ALA A 63 12.29 13.70 4.14
CA ALA A 63 12.27 15.01 4.75
C ALA A 63 11.26 15.08 5.93
N SER A 64 10.08 14.46 5.81
CA SER A 64 9.11 14.39 6.90
C SER A 64 9.60 13.55 8.08
N VAL A 65 10.33 12.46 7.83
CA VAL A 65 10.86 11.58 8.87
C VAL A 65 12.07 12.19 9.59
N PHE A 66 13.07 12.65 8.82
CA PHE A 66 14.33 13.19 9.37
C PHE A 66 14.22 14.66 9.76
N GLY A 67 13.47 15.46 9.00
CA GLY A 67 13.26 16.90 9.20
C GLY A 67 12.21 17.25 10.25
N ARG A 68 11.66 16.28 10.99
CA ARG A 68 10.58 16.45 11.99
C ARG A 68 10.87 17.48 13.10
N ARG A 69 12.13 17.88 13.29
CA ARG A 69 12.54 18.89 14.29
C ARG A 69 12.60 20.32 13.73
N GLN A 70 12.48 20.50 12.42
CA GLN A 70 12.57 21.80 11.77
C GLN A 70 11.17 22.31 11.44
N ASN A 71 10.71 23.35 12.13
CA ASN A 71 9.33 23.84 12.02
C ASN A 71 8.99 24.33 10.61
N TRP A 72 9.98 24.83 9.86
CA TRP A 72 9.81 25.36 8.51
C TRP A 72 9.63 24.32 7.40
N LEU A 73 10.17 23.12 7.60
CA LEU A 73 10.05 21.98 6.67
C LEU A 73 8.87 21.07 7.05
N ARG A 74 8.59 20.96 8.36
CA ARG A 74 7.69 19.94 8.89
C ARG A 74 6.26 20.04 8.36
N GLY A 75 5.70 21.24 8.27
CA GLY A 75 4.31 21.43 7.81
C GLY A 75 4.14 21.13 6.32
N PRO A 76 4.81 21.87 5.42
CA PRO A 76 4.63 21.72 3.98
C PRO A 76 5.06 20.34 3.46
N CYS A 77 6.21 19.82 3.90
CA CYS A 77 6.68 18.52 3.43
C CYS A 77 5.77 17.38 3.90
N LEU A 78 5.25 17.44 5.13
CA LEU A 78 4.31 16.44 5.63
C LEU A 78 3.00 16.48 4.85
N VAL A 79 2.42 17.66 4.62
CA VAL A 79 1.19 17.79 3.82
C VAL A 79 1.41 17.26 2.41
N ALA A 80 2.49 17.68 1.75
CA ALA A 80 2.83 17.20 0.42
C ALA A 80 3.01 15.67 0.40
N ALA A 81 3.76 15.11 1.37
CA ALA A 81 3.97 13.67 1.48
C ALA A 81 2.66 12.88 1.71
N LEU A 82 1.68 13.44 2.42
CA LEU A 82 0.39 12.78 2.65
C LEU A 82 -0.57 12.87 1.45
N ILE A 83 -0.40 13.86 0.57
CA ILE A 83 -1.24 14.01 -0.63
C ILE A 83 -0.96 12.89 -1.64
N PHE A 84 0.30 12.51 -1.88
CA PHE A 84 0.63 11.47 -2.87
C PHE A 84 -0.08 10.14 -2.62
N PRO A 85 -0.03 9.53 -1.41
CA PRO A 85 -0.77 8.31 -1.11
C PRO A 85 -2.29 8.49 -1.15
N ALA A 86 -2.81 9.67 -0.78
CA ALA A 86 -4.24 9.92 -0.82
C ALA A 86 -4.77 9.92 -2.27
N VAL A 87 -4.06 10.60 -3.18
CA VAL A 87 -4.41 10.60 -4.60
C VAL A 87 -4.22 9.21 -5.21
N ALA A 88 -3.12 8.53 -4.88
CA ALA A 88 -2.88 7.14 -5.30
C ALA A 88 -3.97 6.18 -4.81
N ALA A 89 -4.49 6.37 -3.60
CA ALA A 89 -5.56 5.56 -3.05
C ALA A 89 -6.88 5.77 -3.78
N LEU A 90 -7.25 7.03 -4.06
CA LEU A 90 -8.40 7.34 -4.91
C LEU A 90 -8.24 6.72 -6.29
N HIS A 91 -7.05 6.82 -6.88
CA HIS A 91 -6.76 6.20 -8.17
C HIS A 91 -6.91 4.67 -8.09
N GLY A 92 -6.38 4.01 -7.06
CA GLY A 92 -6.56 2.58 -6.83
C GLY A 92 -8.02 2.16 -6.70
N ILE A 93 -8.86 2.98 -6.06
CA ILE A 93 -10.32 2.74 -5.97
C ILE A 93 -10.96 2.83 -7.35
N VAL A 94 -10.63 3.85 -8.14
CA VAL A 94 -11.21 4.03 -9.48
C VAL A 94 -10.72 2.96 -10.45
N LEU A 95 -9.45 2.57 -10.40
CA LEU A 95 -8.89 1.43 -11.13
C LEU A 95 -9.71 0.16 -10.86
N ALA A 96 -10.00 -0.12 -9.59
CA ALA A 96 -10.82 -1.26 -9.20
C ALA A 96 -12.28 -1.18 -9.68
N ALA A 97 -12.87 0.01 -9.58
CA ALA A 97 -14.25 0.25 -9.96
C ALA A 97 -14.46 0.23 -11.49
N THR A 98 -13.44 0.58 -12.26
CA THR A 98 -13.48 0.68 -13.73
C THR A 98 -12.65 -0.40 -14.43
N HIS A 99 -12.47 -1.54 -13.75
CA HIS A 99 -11.72 -2.68 -14.26
C HIS A 99 -12.14 -3.09 -15.67
N VAL A 100 -11.15 -3.30 -16.53
CA VAL A 100 -11.32 -3.75 -17.90
C VAL A 100 -10.80 -5.17 -18.04
N GLN A 101 -11.65 -6.08 -18.50
CA GLN A 101 -11.29 -7.48 -18.61
C GLN A 101 -10.33 -7.69 -19.78
N GLY A 102 -9.22 -8.37 -19.53
CA GLY A 102 -8.20 -8.65 -20.55
C GLY A 102 -7.23 -7.50 -20.83
N ALA A 103 -7.27 -6.40 -20.06
CA ALA A 103 -6.23 -5.39 -20.05
C ALA A 103 -5.95 -4.84 -18.66
N ILE A 104 -4.75 -4.32 -18.48
CA ILE A 104 -4.25 -3.88 -17.17
C ILE A 104 -3.72 -2.46 -17.29
N ASP A 105 -4.15 -1.58 -16.40
CA ASP A 105 -3.53 -0.27 -16.27
C ASP A 105 -2.32 -0.39 -15.35
N MET A 106 -1.11 -0.11 -15.87
CA MET A 106 0.14 -0.30 -15.13
C MET A 106 0.31 0.69 -13.97
N ASP A 107 -0.57 1.69 -13.87
CA ASP A 107 -0.66 2.58 -12.72
C ASP A 107 -0.94 1.86 -11.40
N ILE A 108 -1.45 0.62 -11.42
CA ILE A 108 -1.61 -0.22 -10.22
C ILE A 108 -0.29 -0.36 -9.44
N TYR A 109 0.87 -0.43 -10.12
CA TYR A 109 2.18 -0.53 -9.45
C TYR A 109 2.57 0.78 -8.77
N GLY A 110 2.33 1.92 -9.43
CA GLY A 110 2.63 3.25 -8.88
C GLY A 110 1.73 3.59 -7.70
N ALA A 111 0.44 3.33 -7.86
CA ALA A 111 -0.55 3.51 -6.81
C ALA A 111 -0.21 2.64 -5.59
N PHE A 112 0.15 1.37 -5.80
CA PHE A 112 0.59 0.46 -4.75
C PHE A 112 1.81 0.97 -3.99
N GLN A 113 2.84 1.43 -4.70
CA GLN A 113 4.07 1.88 -4.06
C GLN A 113 3.84 3.13 -3.19
N PHE A 114 3.09 4.12 -3.69
CA PHE A 114 2.74 5.32 -2.91
C PHE A 114 1.86 4.99 -1.71
N CYS A 115 0.81 4.18 -1.89
CA CYS A 115 -0.07 3.78 -0.80
C CYS A 115 0.66 2.97 0.28
N SER A 116 1.51 2.01 -0.12
CA SER A 116 2.20 1.13 0.83
C SER A 116 3.27 1.86 1.63
N ILE A 117 4.07 2.72 0.98
CA ILE A 117 5.03 3.57 1.71
C ILE A 117 4.28 4.51 2.65
N GLY A 118 3.21 5.14 2.18
CA GLY A 118 2.40 6.07 2.97
C GLY A 118 1.81 5.41 4.22
N ILE A 119 1.15 4.27 4.07
CA ILE A 119 0.46 3.59 5.17
C ILE A 119 1.40 3.01 6.22
N LEU A 120 2.65 2.70 5.84
CA LEU A 120 3.66 2.21 6.77
C LEU A 120 4.42 3.37 7.44
N ALA A 121 4.76 4.43 6.70
CA ALA A 121 5.55 5.55 7.22
C ALA A 121 4.72 6.51 8.09
N ALA A 122 3.49 6.85 7.68
CA ALA A 122 2.72 7.90 8.34
C ALA A 122 2.18 7.49 9.73
N PRO A 123 1.53 6.32 9.93
CA PRO A 123 1.11 5.86 11.25
C PRO A 123 2.28 5.61 12.20
N ALA A 124 3.41 5.09 11.71
CA ALA A 124 4.61 4.93 12.52
C ALA A 124 5.14 6.29 13.01
N THR A 125 5.17 7.30 12.14
CA THR A 125 5.58 8.68 12.50
C THR A 125 4.59 9.33 13.46
N ALA A 126 3.29 9.08 13.28
CA ALA A 126 2.20 9.57 14.14
C ALA A 126 2.23 8.97 15.54
N ARG A 127 2.41 7.64 15.67
CA ARG A 127 2.47 6.93 16.96
C ARG A 127 3.60 7.39 17.85
N LEU A 128 4.71 7.84 17.25
CA LEU A 128 5.89 8.33 17.96
C LEU A 128 5.75 9.78 18.45
N SER A 129 4.68 10.49 18.08
CA SER A 129 4.47 11.90 18.44
C SER A 129 3.34 12.05 19.46
N SER A 130 3.68 12.39 20.71
CA SER A 130 2.69 12.74 21.75
C SER A 130 1.88 13.98 21.40
N THR A 131 2.47 14.90 20.62
CA THR A 131 1.81 16.12 20.11
C THR A 131 0.65 15.79 19.16
N TYR A 132 0.77 14.70 18.40
CA TYR A 132 -0.19 14.35 17.35
C TYR A 132 -1.56 13.87 17.87
N PHE A 133 -1.59 13.28 19.07
CA PHE A 133 -2.84 12.81 19.68
C PHE A 133 -3.61 13.90 20.44
N ASN A 134 -2.97 15.06 20.70
CA ASN A 134 -3.52 16.15 21.50
C ASN A 134 -3.98 17.35 20.68
N GLU A 135 -3.76 17.35 19.35
CA GLU A 135 -4.18 18.41 18.43
C GLU A 135 -5.41 18.00 17.59
N PRO A 136 -6.19 18.97 17.06
CA PRO A 136 -7.41 18.72 16.28
C PRO A 136 -7.21 17.90 14.99
N GLY A 137 -5.96 17.68 14.54
CA GLY A 137 -5.63 16.89 13.35
C GLY A 137 -5.89 15.38 13.46
N ARG A 138 -6.23 14.86 14.66
CA ARG A 138 -6.48 13.43 14.91
C ARG A 138 -7.54 12.83 13.97
N ASN A 139 -8.64 13.55 13.72
CA ASN A 139 -9.75 13.05 12.91
C ASN A 139 -9.38 12.99 11.42
N SER A 140 -8.63 13.96 10.92
CA SER A 140 -8.18 14.01 9.53
C SER A 140 -7.27 12.83 9.18
N ILE A 141 -6.43 12.39 10.12
CA ILE A 141 -5.52 11.27 9.92
C ILE A 141 -6.24 9.93 9.97
N PHE A 142 -7.24 9.82 10.85
CA PHE A 142 -8.10 8.64 10.86
C PHE A 142 -8.80 8.46 9.50
N LEU A 143 -9.37 9.55 8.96
CA LEU A 143 -9.98 9.55 7.62
C LEU A 143 -8.96 9.26 6.52
N TRP A 144 -7.78 9.89 6.57
CA TRP A 144 -6.70 9.65 5.61
C TRP A 144 -6.24 8.18 5.63
N THR A 145 -6.07 7.59 6.81
CA THR A 145 -5.67 6.19 6.98
C THR A 145 -6.76 5.26 6.43
N GLY A 146 -8.03 5.58 6.68
CA GLY A 146 -9.17 4.87 6.10
C GLY A 146 -9.21 4.93 4.57
N LEU A 147 -8.93 6.10 3.99
CA LEU A 147 -8.85 6.29 2.54
C LEU A 147 -7.72 5.46 1.92
N VAL A 148 -6.51 5.52 2.49
CA VAL A 148 -5.36 4.76 1.97
C VAL A 148 -5.58 3.26 2.12
N LEU A 149 -6.18 2.82 3.24
CA LEU A 149 -6.58 1.42 3.42
C LEU A 149 -7.58 0.97 2.35
N ALA A 150 -8.61 1.77 2.08
CA ALA A 150 -9.58 1.47 1.02
C ALA A 150 -8.88 1.34 -0.35
N GLY A 151 -7.95 2.27 -0.66
CA GLY A 151 -7.11 2.19 -1.85
C GLY A 151 -6.27 0.92 -1.94
N LEU A 152 -5.60 0.50 -0.85
CA LEU A 152 -4.81 -0.73 -0.84
C LEU A 152 -5.66 -1.99 -0.99
N LEU A 153 -6.86 -2.02 -0.40
CA LEU A 153 -7.80 -3.13 -0.61
C LEU A 153 -8.27 -3.19 -2.07
N SER A 154 -8.60 -2.04 -2.67
CA SER A 154 -8.93 -1.96 -4.09
C SER A 154 -7.79 -2.42 -4.99
N LEU A 155 -6.55 -2.00 -4.71
CA LEU A 155 -5.37 -2.46 -5.44
C LEU A 155 -5.10 -3.96 -5.25
N THR A 156 -5.35 -4.50 -4.05
CA THR A 156 -5.25 -5.95 -3.79
C THR A 156 -6.19 -6.72 -4.71
N VAL A 157 -7.43 -6.25 -4.85
CA VAL A 157 -8.42 -6.84 -5.77
C VAL A 157 -7.97 -6.72 -7.22
N GLU A 158 -7.44 -5.57 -7.64
CA GLU A 158 -6.98 -5.40 -9.01
C GLU A 158 -5.77 -6.26 -9.37
N PHE A 159 -4.79 -6.40 -8.48
CA PHE A 159 -3.70 -7.34 -8.68
C PHE A 159 -4.19 -8.79 -8.72
N TYR A 160 -5.16 -9.15 -7.87
CA TYR A 160 -5.73 -10.50 -7.85
C TYR A 160 -6.46 -10.84 -9.15
N ARG A 161 -7.13 -9.87 -9.76
CA ARG A 161 -7.87 -10.04 -11.04
C ARG A 161 -7.00 -9.91 -12.27
N SER A 162 -5.76 -9.45 -12.11
CA SER A 162 -4.81 -9.25 -13.21
C SER A 162 -4.17 -10.58 -13.58
N GLU A 163 -4.45 -11.06 -14.78
CA GLU A 163 -3.93 -12.33 -15.31
C GLU A 163 -3.06 -12.08 -16.55
N ALA A 164 -1.95 -12.80 -16.63
CA ALA A 164 -1.15 -12.85 -17.85
C ALA A 164 -1.68 -13.95 -18.77
N SER A 165 -1.60 -13.71 -20.07
CA SER A 165 -1.99 -14.69 -21.08
C SER A 165 -0.74 -15.37 -21.67
N PRO A 166 -0.75 -16.70 -21.85
CA PRO A 166 0.33 -17.38 -22.55
C PRO A 166 0.32 -16.96 -24.03
N CYS A 167 1.44 -16.50 -24.54
CA CYS A 167 1.68 -16.40 -25.97
C CYS A 167 2.37 -17.68 -26.46
N GLU A 168 1.60 -18.49 -27.17
CA GLU A 168 2.12 -19.67 -27.84
C GLU A 168 2.85 -19.29 -29.14
N ARG A 169 3.84 -20.10 -29.50
CA ARG A 169 4.68 -19.93 -30.69
C ARG A 169 3.83 -19.85 -31.96
N ILE A 170 3.88 -18.72 -32.66
CA ILE A 170 3.21 -18.54 -33.96
C ILE A 170 4.18 -18.96 -35.07
N GLY A 171 4.17 -20.26 -35.41
CA GLY A 171 4.89 -20.82 -36.56
C GLY A 171 6.38 -21.18 -36.34
N ASP A 172 7.09 -21.47 -37.44
CA ASP A 172 8.51 -21.87 -37.45
C ASP A 172 9.49 -20.71 -37.21
N SER A 173 9.02 -19.46 -37.24
CA SER A 173 9.84 -18.28 -37.06
C SER A 173 9.70 -17.71 -35.65
N VAL A 174 10.81 -17.78 -34.92
CA VAL A 174 11.13 -17.13 -33.64
C VAL A 174 10.62 -17.85 -32.38
N ASN A 175 11.57 -18.44 -31.64
CA ASN A 175 11.37 -18.82 -30.25
C ASN A 175 11.27 -17.55 -29.40
N TYR A 176 10.06 -17.04 -29.19
CA TYR A 176 9.81 -15.96 -28.23
C TYR A 176 10.07 -16.48 -26.81
N THR A 177 11.32 -16.38 -26.35
CA THR A 177 11.69 -16.72 -24.97
C THR A 177 11.79 -15.44 -24.16
N LEU A 178 11.50 -15.49 -22.87
CA LEU A 178 11.65 -14.31 -22.00
C LEU A 178 13.04 -13.67 -22.15
N ASN A 179 14.08 -14.48 -22.36
CA ASN A 179 15.47 -14.04 -22.54
C ASN A 179 15.70 -13.15 -23.77
N SER A 180 14.92 -13.27 -24.86
CA SER A 180 15.02 -12.36 -26.01
C SER A 180 14.43 -10.98 -25.73
N PHE A 181 13.55 -10.87 -24.73
CA PHE A 181 12.90 -9.62 -24.33
C PHE A 181 13.51 -8.98 -23.08
N LEU A 182 14.38 -9.71 -22.37
CA LEU A 182 15.12 -9.19 -21.22
C LEU A 182 16.32 -8.32 -21.62
N THR A 183 16.77 -8.39 -22.88
CA THR A 183 17.90 -7.62 -23.40
C THR A 183 17.52 -6.21 -23.82
N ASP A 184 16.78 -5.46 -22.99
CA ASP A 184 16.40 -4.03 -23.19
C ASP A 184 15.85 -3.65 -24.59
N ASP A 185 15.57 -4.64 -25.44
CA ASP A 185 15.26 -4.46 -26.85
C ASP A 185 13.75 -4.27 -26.99
N GLN A 186 13.34 -3.11 -26.53
CA GLN A 186 11.96 -2.64 -26.55
C GLN A 186 11.37 -2.60 -27.98
N SER A 187 12.23 -2.62 -29.01
CA SER A 187 11.85 -2.77 -30.43
C SER A 187 11.20 -4.11 -30.77
N ALA A 188 11.31 -5.14 -29.93
CA ALA A 188 10.69 -6.45 -30.19
C ALA A 188 9.22 -6.53 -29.74
N TYR A 189 8.71 -5.58 -28.95
CA TYR A 189 7.32 -5.63 -28.46
C TYR A 189 6.25 -5.49 -29.55
N PRO A 190 6.43 -4.69 -30.62
CA PRO A 190 5.53 -4.71 -31.77
C PRO A 190 5.37 -6.08 -32.44
N GLU A 191 6.32 -7.00 -32.27
CA GLU A 191 6.23 -8.36 -32.81
C GLU A 191 5.28 -9.27 -32.01
N LEU A 192 4.83 -8.82 -30.82
CA LEU A 192 3.89 -9.56 -29.97
C LEU A 192 2.42 -9.34 -30.36
N SER A 193 2.12 -8.50 -31.36
CA SER A 193 0.76 -8.24 -31.88
C SER A 193 -0.10 -9.49 -32.12
N PRO A 194 0.42 -10.61 -32.67
CA PRO A 194 -0.42 -11.77 -32.92
C PRO A 194 -0.74 -12.61 -31.66
N CYS A 195 -0.08 -12.36 -30.51
CA CYS A 195 -0.41 -13.01 -29.24
C CYS A 195 -1.78 -12.56 -28.69
N LEU A 196 -2.09 -11.26 -28.79
CA LEU A 196 -3.35 -10.67 -28.35
C LEU A 196 -3.89 -9.75 -29.45
N PRO A 197 -4.50 -10.29 -30.51
CA PRO A 197 -4.90 -9.52 -31.69
C PRO A 197 -5.96 -8.46 -31.39
N ARG A 198 -6.71 -8.63 -30.29
CA ARG A 198 -7.70 -7.64 -29.82
C ARG A 198 -7.12 -6.55 -28.94
N CYS A 199 -5.82 -6.55 -28.66
CA CYS A 199 -5.14 -5.51 -27.87
C CYS A 199 -4.62 -4.43 -28.82
N SER A 200 -5.49 -3.51 -29.22
CA SER A 200 -5.16 -2.41 -30.13
C SER A 200 -6.00 -1.18 -29.81
N VAL A 201 -5.54 -0.02 -30.26
CA VAL A 201 -6.27 1.24 -30.08
C VAL A 201 -7.62 1.25 -30.81
N ASP A 202 -7.78 0.41 -31.85
CA ASP A 202 -8.98 0.38 -32.69
C ASP A 202 -9.96 -0.73 -32.28
N ASP A 203 -9.45 -1.89 -31.83
CA ASP A 203 -10.26 -3.05 -31.45
C ASP A 203 -10.50 -3.15 -29.93
N GLY A 204 -9.73 -2.40 -29.15
CA GLY A 204 -9.82 -2.30 -27.69
C GLY A 204 -8.80 -3.16 -26.96
N PRO A 205 -9.11 -3.64 -25.74
CA PRO A 205 -10.22 -3.18 -24.92
C PRO A 205 -10.07 -1.70 -24.52
N PHE A 206 -11.18 -1.03 -24.23
CA PHE A 206 -11.21 0.42 -23.96
C PHE A 206 -11.37 0.71 -22.47
N SER A 207 -10.55 1.59 -21.93
CA SER A 207 -10.67 2.04 -20.53
C SER A 207 -11.44 3.35 -20.44
N PRO A 208 -12.41 3.47 -19.51
CA PRO A 208 -13.07 4.74 -19.23
C PRO A 208 -12.09 5.85 -18.81
N MET A 209 -10.95 5.49 -18.21
CA MET A 209 -9.93 6.44 -17.75
C MET A 209 -8.90 6.78 -18.84
N ARG A 210 -8.65 5.87 -19.78
CA ARG A 210 -7.63 6.01 -20.83
C ARG A 210 -8.30 6.32 -22.16
N GLN A 211 -8.53 7.61 -22.40
CA GLN A 211 -9.17 8.12 -23.62
C GLN A 211 -8.31 9.20 -24.29
N GLY A 212 -8.68 9.60 -25.52
CA GLY A 212 -8.03 10.69 -26.23
C GLY A 212 -6.53 10.44 -26.41
N SER A 213 -5.69 11.35 -25.92
CA SER A 213 -4.23 11.25 -25.99
C SER A 213 -3.61 10.18 -25.09
N ALA A 214 -4.40 9.54 -24.22
CA ALA A 214 -3.93 8.50 -23.30
C ALA A 214 -4.49 7.11 -23.61
N LYS A 215 -5.09 6.93 -24.80
CA LYS A 215 -5.77 5.67 -25.20
C LYS A 215 -4.81 4.55 -25.62
N ASP A 216 -3.53 4.87 -25.81
CA ASP A 216 -2.55 3.94 -26.35
C ASP A 216 -2.36 2.73 -25.43
N ILE A 217 -2.50 1.55 -26.02
CA ILE A 217 -2.47 0.26 -25.34
C ILE A 217 -1.51 -0.66 -26.08
N TYR A 218 -0.75 -1.46 -25.33
CA TYR A 218 0.36 -2.22 -25.87
C TYR A 218 0.38 -3.65 -25.32
N ILE A 219 0.98 -4.55 -26.10
CA ILE A 219 1.28 -5.90 -25.63
C ILE A 219 2.72 -5.89 -25.12
N ILE A 220 2.88 -6.24 -23.84
CA ILE A 220 4.18 -6.31 -23.18
C ILE A 220 4.35 -7.67 -22.50
N PRO A 221 5.58 -8.16 -22.29
CA PRO A 221 5.82 -9.31 -21.43
C PRO A 221 5.32 -9.03 -20.00
N ALA A 222 4.80 -10.06 -19.34
CA ALA A 222 4.30 -9.93 -17.98
C ALA A 222 5.44 -9.53 -17.01
N PRO A 223 5.17 -8.67 -16.00
CA PRO A 223 6.17 -8.27 -15.01
C PRO A 223 6.72 -9.46 -14.21
N THR A 224 8.04 -9.54 -14.10
CA THR A 224 8.73 -10.67 -13.45
C THR A 224 9.36 -10.35 -12.10
N ARG A 225 9.69 -9.06 -11.84
CA ARG A 225 10.29 -8.63 -10.56
C ARG A 225 9.25 -8.54 -9.46
N LEU A 226 8.12 -7.90 -9.76
CA LEU A 226 6.93 -7.91 -8.92
C LEU A 226 5.79 -8.50 -9.75
N THR A 227 5.55 -9.80 -9.59
CA THR A 227 4.42 -10.45 -10.26
C THR A 227 3.09 -10.00 -9.63
N PHE A 228 1.99 -10.11 -10.36
CA PHE A 228 0.66 -9.75 -9.87
C PHE A 228 0.33 -10.43 -8.52
N GLY A 229 0.58 -11.74 -8.41
CA GLY A 229 0.37 -12.47 -7.16
C GLY A 229 1.25 -11.99 -6.00
N THR A 230 2.51 -11.61 -6.27
CA THR A 230 3.38 -11.01 -5.24
C THR A 230 2.81 -9.69 -4.75
N CYS A 231 2.36 -8.83 -5.68
CA CYS A 231 1.74 -7.56 -5.35
C CYS A 231 0.42 -7.71 -4.59
N THR A 232 -0.42 -8.70 -4.92
CA THR A 232 -1.62 -9.02 -4.13
C THR A 232 -1.26 -9.30 -2.67
N LEU A 233 -0.27 -10.16 -2.43
CA LEU A 233 0.15 -10.51 -1.07
C LEU A 233 0.76 -9.32 -0.32
N LEU A 234 1.61 -8.54 -0.98
CA LEU A 234 2.22 -7.36 -0.37
C LEU A 234 1.19 -6.27 -0.06
N ALA A 235 0.23 -6.02 -0.97
CA ALA A 235 -0.85 -5.07 -0.75
C ALA A 235 -1.73 -5.50 0.44
N ALA A 236 -2.12 -6.78 0.49
CA ALA A 236 -2.87 -7.34 1.61
C ALA A 236 -2.09 -7.25 2.94
N ALA A 237 -0.79 -7.53 2.93
CA ALA A 237 0.06 -7.44 4.12
C ALA A 237 0.16 -6.00 4.66
N CYS A 238 0.24 -5.00 3.78
CA CYS A 238 0.29 -3.58 4.16
C CYS A 238 -1.02 -3.09 4.80
N CYS A 239 -2.15 -3.77 4.58
CA CYS A 239 -3.44 -3.46 5.21
C CYS A 239 -3.49 -3.82 6.70
N ILE A 240 -2.74 -4.84 7.14
CA ILE A 240 -2.75 -5.32 8.54
C ILE A 240 -2.40 -4.20 9.54
N PRO A 241 -1.24 -3.51 9.43
CA PRO A 241 -0.90 -2.45 10.37
C PRO A 241 -1.89 -1.29 10.34
N ALA A 242 -2.47 -0.99 9.17
CA ALA A 242 -3.49 0.05 9.01
C ALA A 242 -4.77 -0.27 9.77
N LEU A 243 -5.29 -1.50 9.61
CA LEU A 243 -6.47 -2.00 10.32
C LEU A 243 -6.27 -1.97 11.83
N LEU A 244 -5.14 -2.46 12.32
CA LEU A 244 -4.79 -2.40 13.75
C LEU A 244 -4.72 -0.95 14.25
N SER A 245 -4.17 -0.04 13.43
CA SER A 245 -4.10 1.38 13.77
C SER A 245 -5.48 2.02 13.87
N LEU A 246 -6.35 1.78 12.89
CA LEU A 246 -7.71 2.30 12.88
C LEU A 246 -8.53 1.75 14.05
N ALA A 247 -8.44 0.44 14.33
CA ALA A 247 -9.12 -0.18 15.45
C ALA A 247 -8.69 0.44 16.79
N PHE A 248 -7.39 0.61 17.01
CA PHE A 248 -6.87 1.22 18.24
C PHE A 248 -7.30 2.69 18.40
N ILE A 249 -7.19 3.48 17.33
CA ILE A 249 -7.63 4.89 17.35
C ILE A 249 -9.13 4.99 17.60
N TRP A 250 -9.93 4.13 16.97
CA TRP A 250 -11.38 4.08 17.15
C TRP A 250 -11.78 3.78 18.59
N ILE A 251 -11.18 2.74 19.20
CA ILE A 251 -11.41 2.39 20.60
C ILE A 251 -11.11 3.59 21.51
N LYS A 252 -9.97 4.26 21.29
CA LYS A 252 -9.56 5.42 22.08
C LYS A 252 -10.50 6.62 21.91
N ILE A 253 -11.06 6.84 20.71
CA ILE A 253 -12.04 7.89 20.45
C ILE A 253 -13.33 7.62 21.24
N ILE A 254 -13.83 6.38 21.21
CA ILE A 254 -15.03 5.97 21.96
C ILE A 254 -14.80 6.17 23.47
N GLU A 255 -13.66 5.72 24.00
CA GLU A 255 -13.30 5.88 25.42
C GLU A 255 -13.28 7.36 25.84
N THR A 256 -12.66 8.22 25.02
CA THR A 256 -12.60 9.66 25.29
C THR A 256 -14.00 10.29 25.28
N ASN A 257 -14.84 9.94 24.32
CA ASN A 257 -16.22 10.44 24.24
C ASN A 257 -17.08 9.93 25.40
N TRP A 258 -16.96 8.66 25.77
CA TRP A 258 -17.70 8.06 26.90
C TRP A 258 -17.30 8.67 28.24
N SER A 259 -16.00 8.84 28.48
CA SER A 259 -15.49 9.51 29.70
C SER A 259 -15.93 10.97 29.78
N THR A 260 -16.03 11.66 28.65
CA THR A 260 -16.55 13.02 28.59
C THR A 260 -18.06 13.06 28.87
N MET A 261 -18.83 12.16 28.25
CA MET A 261 -20.29 12.07 28.43
C MET A 261 -20.68 11.70 29.87
N THR A 262 -19.97 10.76 30.49
CA THR A 262 -20.20 10.38 31.90
C THR A 262 -19.91 11.53 32.86
N ARG A 263 -18.89 12.35 32.57
CA ARG A 263 -18.60 13.57 33.35
C ARG A 263 -19.66 14.66 33.19
N PHE A 264 -20.30 14.75 32.02
CA PHE A 264 -21.40 15.72 31.79
C PHE A 264 -22.76 15.22 32.26
N SER A 265 -23.00 13.90 32.25
CA SER A 265 -24.26 13.29 32.70
C SER A 265 -24.32 13.05 34.21
N GLY A 266 -23.18 13.07 34.92
CA GLY A 266 -23.07 12.98 36.38
C GLY A 266 -23.16 14.33 37.10
N GLY A 267 -23.88 15.30 36.54
CA GLY A 267 -24.14 16.59 37.17
C GLY A 267 -25.28 16.49 38.20
N GLY A 268 -25.00 15.91 39.36
CA GLY A 268 -25.92 15.85 40.49
C GLY A 268 -25.27 15.21 41.71
N GLU A 269 -24.87 16.08 42.65
CA GLU A 269 -24.45 15.85 44.04
C GLU A 269 -23.02 15.36 44.32
N ASP A 270 -22.30 16.30 44.95
CA ASP A 270 -21.20 16.18 45.90
C ASP A 270 -20.00 15.30 45.54
N ASP A 271 -18.93 15.94 45.05
CA ASP A 271 -17.73 15.92 45.90
C ASP A 271 -16.84 17.17 45.74
N THR A 272 -16.49 17.67 46.89
CA THR A 272 -15.68 18.83 47.20
C THR A 272 -14.27 18.70 46.61
N GLY A 273 -13.88 19.68 45.80
CA GLY A 273 -12.49 20.13 45.61
C GLY A 273 -11.36 19.10 45.75
N SER A 274 -11.32 18.06 44.94
CA SER A 274 -10.06 17.34 44.71
C SER A 274 -9.26 18.08 43.64
N LYS A 275 -8.31 18.90 44.11
CA LYS A 275 -7.08 19.13 43.36
C LYS A 275 -6.63 17.75 42.88
N GLN A 276 -6.32 17.63 41.59
CA GLN A 276 -5.79 16.42 40.98
C GLN A 276 -4.45 16.08 41.63
N GLU A 277 -4.52 15.44 42.80
CA GLU A 277 -3.39 14.92 43.54
C GLU A 277 -2.88 13.76 42.71
N GLN A 278 -1.72 13.94 42.09
CA GLN A 278 -1.04 12.86 41.41
C GLN A 278 -0.93 11.73 42.42
N PRO A 279 -1.45 10.51 42.16
CA PRO A 279 -1.32 9.41 43.11
C PRO A 279 0.17 9.27 43.41
N ALA A 280 0.53 9.41 44.69
CA ALA A 280 1.91 9.31 45.13
C ALA A 280 2.50 8.01 44.56
N LEU A 281 3.66 8.11 43.91
CA LEU A 281 4.22 7.04 43.07
C LEU A 281 4.39 5.70 43.82
N ASP A 282 4.42 5.77 45.15
CA ASP A 282 4.71 4.68 46.07
C ASP A 282 3.46 4.03 46.69
N THR A 283 2.24 4.43 46.31
CA THR A 283 1.04 3.74 46.81
C THR A 283 0.92 2.35 46.20
N PRO A 284 0.85 1.28 47.01
CA PRO A 284 0.55 -0.06 46.52
C PRO A 284 -0.90 -0.11 46.03
N ILE A 285 -1.14 -0.83 44.94
CA ILE A 285 -2.49 -1.03 44.40
C ILE A 285 -3.19 -2.07 45.25
N GLU A 286 -4.44 -1.79 45.65
CA GLU A 286 -5.21 -2.66 46.53
C GLU A 286 -5.29 -4.10 45.96
N GLY A 287 -4.82 -5.07 46.75
CA GLY A 287 -4.73 -6.48 46.36
C GLY A 287 -3.44 -6.95 45.67
N THR A 288 -2.45 -6.07 45.43
CA THR A 288 -1.15 -6.44 44.81
C THR A 288 0.02 -5.65 45.43
N ASN A 289 1.19 -6.29 45.66
CA ASN A 289 2.40 -5.60 46.14
C ASN A 289 3.14 -4.80 45.05
N ILE A 290 2.39 -4.22 44.10
CA ILE A 290 2.95 -3.43 43.00
C ILE A 290 2.49 -1.99 43.17
N THR A 291 3.44 -1.06 43.16
CA THR A 291 3.17 0.38 43.27
C THR A 291 2.71 0.97 41.94
N VAL A 292 1.92 2.04 41.99
CA VAL A 292 1.49 2.80 40.80
C VAL A 292 2.71 3.27 39.96
N GLY A 293 3.80 3.63 40.64
CA GLY A 293 5.09 3.95 40.03
C GLY A 293 5.75 2.76 39.32
N GLY A 294 5.70 1.58 39.94
CA GLY A 294 6.16 0.33 39.32
C GLY A 294 5.43 0.04 38.01
N ILE A 295 4.10 0.13 37.98
CA ILE A 295 3.30 -0.06 36.75
C ILE A 295 3.64 0.98 35.68
N ARG A 296 3.78 2.26 36.06
CA ARG A 296 4.14 3.33 35.12
C ARG A 296 5.54 3.13 34.53
N SER A 297 6.49 2.68 35.35
CA SER A 297 7.86 2.35 34.94
C SER A 297 7.87 1.18 33.96
N VAL A 298 7.19 0.07 34.29
CA VAL A 298 7.06 -1.10 33.42
C VAL A 298 6.39 -0.74 32.09
N ASN A 299 5.30 0.03 32.11
CA ASN A 299 4.65 0.51 30.89
C ASN A 299 5.60 1.38 30.04
N SER A 300 6.44 2.20 30.67
CA SER A 300 7.44 2.99 29.95
C SER A 300 8.54 2.14 29.32
N LEU A 301 8.96 1.06 30.00
CA LEU A 301 9.95 0.11 29.49
C LEU A 301 9.39 -0.73 28.34
N VAL A 302 8.16 -1.22 28.47
CA VAL A 302 7.46 -1.96 27.41
C VAL A 302 7.30 -1.08 26.18
N LYS A 303 6.86 0.18 26.33
CA LYS A 303 6.76 1.13 25.20
C LYS A 303 8.10 1.40 24.53
N LYS A 304 9.19 1.52 25.30
CA LYS A 304 10.54 1.69 24.74
C LYS A 304 11.00 0.46 23.96
N LEU A 305 10.77 -0.74 24.49
CA LEU A 305 11.11 -2.00 23.84
C LEU A 305 10.29 -2.24 22.58
N LEU A 306 8.96 -2.07 22.65
CA LEU A 306 8.09 -2.17 21.47
C LEU A 306 8.49 -1.16 20.40
N GLY A 307 8.74 0.10 20.77
CA GLY A 307 9.20 1.12 19.83
C GLY A 307 10.57 0.79 19.20
N ALA A 308 11.48 0.18 19.96
CA ALA A 308 12.80 -0.22 19.46
C ALA A 308 12.72 -1.35 18.41
N VAL A 309 11.67 -2.17 18.43
CA VAL A 309 11.44 -3.25 17.45
C VAL A 309 10.52 -2.80 16.30
N GLU A 310 9.48 -2.02 16.61
CA GLU A 310 8.48 -1.55 15.64
C GLU A 310 9.11 -0.65 14.57
N ILE A 311 9.95 0.30 14.97
CA ILE A 311 10.61 1.25 14.06
C ILE A 311 11.49 0.55 13.00
N PRO A 312 12.44 -0.33 13.36
CA PRO A 312 13.28 -1.00 12.36
C PRO A 312 12.48 -1.95 11.48
N VAL A 313 11.43 -2.60 11.99
CA VAL A 313 10.58 -3.48 11.18
C VAL A 313 9.82 -2.69 10.13
N PHE A 314 9.12 -1.62 10.50
CA PHE A 314 8.39 -0.79 9.53
C PHE A 314 9.33 0.00 8.61
N GLY A 315 10.44 0.51 9.14
CA GLY A 315 11.47 1.17 8.33
C GLY A 315 12.08 0.21 7.31
N GLY A 316 12.42 -1.01 7.72
CA GLY A 316 12.91 -2.06 6.83
C GLY A 316 11.89 -2.45 5.76
N ALA A 317 10.61 -2.58 6.13
CA ALA A 317 9.52 -2.86 5.18
C ALA A 317 9.37 -1.75 4.14
N VAL A 318 9.42 -0.47 4.56
CA VAL A 318 9.37 0.69 3.64
C VAL A 318 10.55 0.67 2.67
N ILE A 319 11.77 0.42 3.16
CA ILE A 319 12.97 0.34 2.31
C ILE A 319 12.87 -0.84 1.34
N ALA A 320 12.39 -1.99 1.78
CA ALA A 320 12.21 -3.17 0.93
C ALA A 320 11.18 -2.92 -0.19
N ILE A 321 10.03 -2.33 0.15
CA ILE A 321 8.99 -1.97 -0.84
C ILE A 321 9.52 -0.94 -1.84
N LEU A 322 10.27 0.06 -1.38
CA LEU A 322 10.90 1.05 -2.26
C LEU A 322 11.90 0.38 -3.20
N ALA A 323 12.80 -0.45 -2.68
CA ALA A 323 13.83 -1.11 -3.48
C ALA A 323 13.23 -2.06 -4.53
N LEU A 324 12.31 -2.94 -4.11
CA LEU A 324 11.64 -3.88 -5.02
C LEU A 324 10.78 -3.15 -6.05
N GLY A 325 10.09 -2.10 -5.61
CA GLY A 325 9.27 -1.25 -6.46
C GLY A 325 10.09 -0.55 -7.56
N GLU A 326 11.19 0.09 -7.20
CA GLU A 326 12.09 0.69 -8.20
C GLU A 326 12.71 -0.36 -9.11
N MET A 327 13.18 -1.50 -8.58
CA MET A 327 13.69 -2.59 -9.41
C MET A 327 12.65 -3.08 -10.44
N ASN A 328 11.37 -3.03 -10.11
CA ASN A 328 10.28 -3.34 -11.04
C ASN A 328 10.06 -2.21 -12.06
N PHE A 329 10.05 -0.95 -11.64
CA PHE A 329 9.90 0.20 -12.54
C PHE A 329 11.04 0.35 -13.56
N PHE A 330 12.24 -0.11 -13.22
CA PHE A 330 13.39 -0.09 -14.13
C PHE A 330 13.43 -1.25 -15.12
N THR A 331 12.45 -2.16 -15.11
CA THR A 331 12.42 -3.22 -16.11
C THR A 331 11.81 -2.73 -17.43
N ALA A 332 12.29 -3.29 -18.54
CA ALA A 332 11.83 -2.94 -19.89
C ALA A 332 10.32 -3.15 -20.11
N GLN A 333 9.68 -4.02 -19.33
CA GLN A 333 8.23 -4.26 -19.40
C GLN A 333 7.44 -3.07 -18.82
N ILE A 334 7.83 -2.61 -17.63
CA ILE A 334 7.11 -1.54 -16.92
C ILE A 334 7.45 -0.17 -17.52
N SER A 335 8.69 0.04 -17.95
CA SER A 335 9.15 1.32 -18.49
C SER A 335 8.68 1.58 -19.93
N TYR A 336 8.08 0.60 -20.60
CA TYR A 336 7.64 0.76 -21.99
C TYR A 336 6.59 1.83 -22.16
N GLN A 337 6.84 2.76 -23.09
CA GLN A 337 5.97 3.88 -23.41
C GLN A 337 5.59 4.73 -22.18
N THR A 338 6.37 4.62 -21.10
CA THR A 338 6.22 5.48 -19.92
C THR A 338 6.80 6.85 -20.24
N GLU A 339 6.14 7.90 -19.76
CA GLU A 339 6.59 9.26 -20.01
C GLU A 339 8.02 9.51 -19.46
N PRO A 340 8.96 9.99 -20.30
CA PRO A 340 10.31 10.31 -19.84
C PRO A 340 10.31 11.52 -18.91
N ILE A 341 11.34 11.64 -18.06
CA ILE A 341 11.51 12.78 -17.13
C ILE A 341 11.55 14.15 -17.84
N ALA A 342 11.93 14.16 -19.12
CA ALA A 342 11.94 15.37 -19.94
C ALA A 342 10.53 15.91 -20.26
N SER A 343 9.48 15.09 -20.13
CA SER A 343 8.10 15.49 -20.39
C SER A 343 7.59 16.48 -19.35
N VAL A 344 6.86 17.51 -19.81
CA VAL A 344 6.34 18.60 -18.96
C VAL A 344 5.49 18.08 -17.79
N GLY A 345 4.74 16.98 -17.98
CA GLY A 345 3.93 16.36 -16.93
C GLY A 345 4.72 15.94 -15.68
N GLN A 346 6.01 15.63 -15.82
CA GLN A 346 6.89 15.23 -14.71
C GLN A 346 7.33 16.40 -13.82
N TRP A 347 7.31 17.63 -14.35
CA TRP A 347 7.82 18.82 -13.66
C TRP A 347 6.78 19.51 -12.79
N ALA A 348 5.49 19.33 -13.08
CA ALA A 348 4.43 20.04 -12.36
C ALA A 348 4.43 19.76 -10.84
N PRO A 349 4.53 18.51 -10.36
CA PRO A 349 4.61 18.23 -8.92
C PRO A 349 5.88 18.80 -8.27
N ILE A 350 7.01 18.75 -8.98
CA ILE A 350 8.31 19.24 -8.50
C ILE A 350 8.28 20.76 -8.33
N ALA A 351 7.82 21.48 -9.36
CA ALA A 351 7.68 22.93 -9.33
C ALA A 351 6.69 23.37 -8.22
N GLY A 352 5.52 22.72 -8.16
CA GLY A 352 4.51 23.02 -7.14
C GLY A 352 5.02 22.84 -5.72
N THR A 353 5.71 21.73 -5.45
CA THR A 353 6.31 21.45 -4.12
C THR A 353 7.42 22.43 -3.78
N THR A 354 8.27 22.78 -4.74
CA THR A 354 9.35 23.75 -4.53
C THR A 354 8.81 25.13 -4.18
N ILE A 355 7.80 25.61 -4.92
CA ILE A 355 7.16 26.89 -4.65
C ILE A 355 6.47 26.87 -3.28
N ALA A 356 5.79 25.76 -2.91
CA ALA A 356 5.17 25.61 -1.60
C ALA A 356 6.19 25.66 -0.46
N ALA A 357 7.35 25.00 -0.63
CA ALA A 357 8.44 25.06 0.35
C ALA A 357 9.03 26.46 0.49
N LEU A 358 9.27 27.16 -0.63
CA LEU A 358 9.75 28.55 -0.63
C LEU A 358 8.74 29.52 0.01
N GLY A 359 7.46 29.35 -0.29
CA GLY A 359 6.38 30.14 0.33
C GLY A 359 6.31 29.94 1.84
N SER A 360 6.49 28.69 2.31
CA SER A 360 6.57 28.42 3.74
C SER A 360 7.82 29.01 4.40
N LEU A 361 8.95 29.10 3.68
CA LEU A 361 10.16 29.75 4.18
C LEU A 361 9.97 31.27 4.32
N TYR A 362 9.26 31.89 3.36
CA TYR A 362 9.01 33.34 3.35
C TYR A 362 8.05 33.80 4.47
N LEU A 363 7.15 32.93 4.92
CA LEU A 363 6.16 33.25 5.97
C LEU A 363 6.69 33.07 7.41
N LEU A 364 7.96 32.69 7.57
CA LEU A 364 8.67 32.61 8.85
C LEU A 364 9.50 33.85 9.09
#